data_AF-A0A969LK97-F1
#
_entry.id   AF-A0A969LK97-F1
#
_cell.length_a   1.000
_cell.length_b   1.000
_cell.length_c   1.000
_cell.angle_alpha   90.00
_cell.angle_beta   90.00
_cell.angle_gamma   90.00
#
_symmetry.space_group_name_H-M   'P 1'
#
loop_
_entity.id
_entity.type
_entity.pdbx_description
1 polymer ?
#
loop_
_entity_poly.entity_id
_entity_poly.type
_entity_poly.pdbx_seq_one_letter_code
_entity_poly.pdbx_strand_id
1 'polypeptide(L)'
;MPLKEALEKKKVMITEKSNGETVGTLTVENVSNDTIIIIVGEVIKGGKQDRIINKDVVLPPKSGKKDLSVYCVESGRWTYNSPRSQNEFNSYFNVGSVSLRKTVEKEQSQGKVWSKVDEINNANETKTETSTYTALTSSGNFNKKLSAYKNFFKEKFVQEQDVIGVVVVSGDKVLGCDMFATADLFKQNFENLLSSYATEAIISGKTVTASPATVKKIYG
;
A
#
# COMPACT_ATOMS: atom_id res chain seq x y z
N MET A 1 0.68 5.01 15.53
CA MET A 1 1.87 4.52 14.79
C MET A 1 1.39 3.78 13.53
N PRO A 2 1.98 4.02 12.34
CA PRO A 2 1.63 3.32 11.11
C PRO A 2 2.14 1.87 11.09
N LEU A 3 1.55 1.03 10.22
CA LEU A 3 1.94 -0.38 10.07
C LEU A 3 3.42 -0.56 9.69
N LYS A 4 3.93 0.23 8.75
CA LYS A 4 5.34 0.17 8.33
C LYS A 4 6.28 0.30 9.53
N GLU A 5 6.10 1.35 10.33
CA GLU A 5 6.91 1.60 11.52
C GLU A 5 6.73 0.48 12.57
N ALA A 6 5.50 -0.03 12.72
CA ALA A 6 5.22 -1.13 13.62
C ALA A 6 5.97 -2.42 13.25
N LEU A 7 6.02 -2.77 11.97
CA LEU A 7 6.74 -3.94 11.47
C LEU A 7 8.26 -3.78 11.65
N GLU A 8 8.81 -2.62 11.25
CA GLU A 8 10.23 -2.30 11.40
C GLU A 8 10.70 -2.36 12.87
N LYS A 9 9.85 -1.90 13.79
CA LYS A 9 10.12 -1.92 15.24
C LYS A 9 9.68 -3.21 15.94
N LYS A 10 9.19 -4.21 15.21
CA LYS A 10 8.66 -5.48 15.75
C LYS A 10 7.58 -5.28 16.84
N LYS A 11 6.76 -4.24 16.67
CA LYS A 11 5.65 -3.86 17.56
C LYS A 11 4.31 -4.48 17.16
N VAL A 12 4.25 -5.08 15.98
CA VAL A 12 3.11 -5.86 15.47
C VAL A 12 3.62 -7.22 14.98
N MET A 13 2.83 -8.25 15.23
CA MET A 13 3.04 -9.58 14.65
C MET A 13 1.90 -9.86 13.68
N ILE A 14 2.24 -10.30 12.46
CA ILE A 14 1.26 -10.73 11.46
C ILE A 14 1.64 -12.14 11.00
N THR A 15 0.72 -13.09 11.10
CA THR A 15 0.96 -14.49 10.74
C THR A 15 -0.17 -15.09 9.91
N GLU A 16 0.13 -16.14 9.15
CA GLU A 16 -0.91 -17.03 8.60
C GLU A 16 -1.70 -17.68 9.73
N LYS A 17 -2.98 -17.99 9.49
CA LYS A 17 -3.77 -18.80 10.43
C LYS A 17 -3.25 -20.23 10.45
N SER A 18 -3.16 -20.81 11.65
CA SER A 18 -2.55 -22.11 11.95
C SER A 18 -3.11 -23.29 11.15
N ASN A 19 -4.35 -23.18 10.63
CA ASN A 19 -5.02 -24.27 9.94
C ASN A 19 -4.99 -24.15 8.41
N GLY A 20 -4.41 -23.10 7.83
CA GLY A 20 -4.34 -22.93 6.36
C GLY A 20 -5.67 -22.75 5.63
N GLU A 21 -6.80 -22.73 6.35
CA GLU A 21 -8.16 -22.83 5.80
C GLU A 21 -8.73 -21.50 5.26
N THR A 22 -8.07 -20.36 5.44
CA THR A 22 -8.61 -19.08 4.95
C THR A 22 -7.53 -18.22 4.32
N VAL A 23 -7.32 -18.41 3.01
CA VAL A 23 -6.36 -17.64 2.18
C VAL A 23 -6.55 -16.12 2.33
N GLY A 24 -7.79 -15.67 2.58
CA GLY A 24 -8.16 -14.26 2.74
C GLY A 24 -8.10 -13.72 4.18
N THR A 25 -7.49 -14.43 5.14
CA THR A 25 -7.40 -13.94 6.53
C THR A 25 -6.07 -14.30 7.20
N LEU A 26 -5.43 -13.29 7.76
CA LEU A 26 -4.24 -13.42 8.62
C LEU A 26 -4.62 -13.19 10.08
N THR A 27 -3.73 -13.60 10.98
CA THR A 27 -3.75 -13.17 12.38
C THR A 27 -2.87 -11.94 12.53
N VAL A 28 -3.37 -10.90 13.20
CA VAL A 28 -2.59 -9.72 13.59
C VAL A 28 -2.66 -9.49 15.09
N GLU A 29 -1.54 -9.08 15.69
CA GLU A 29 -1.46 -8.78 17.12
C GLU A 29 -0.55 -7.56 17.33
N ASN A 30 -1.08 -6.53 18.00
CA ASN A 30 -0.27 -5.44 18.52
C ASN A 30 0.35 -5.87 19.85
N VAL A 31 1.66 -6.04 19.88
CA VAL A 31 2.42 -6.44 21.08
C VAL A 31 3.01 -5.23 21.83
N SER A 32 2.77 -4.02 21.33
CA SER A 32 3.31 -2.78 21.88
C SER A 32 2.33 -2.06 22.79
N ASN A 33 2.82 -0.97 23.40
CA ASN A 33 2.01 -0.06 24.22
C ASN A 33 1.40 1.10 23.40
N ASP A 34 1.65 1.15 22.08
CA ASP A 34 1.17 2.22 21.20
C ASP A 34 -0.01 1.74 20.36
N THR A 35 -0.94 2.62 20.02
CA THR A 35 -1.98 2.31 19.03
C THR A 35 -1.37 2.21 17.63
N ILE A 36 -1.71 1.12 16.94
CA ILE A 36 -1.26 0.86 15.56
C ILE A 36 -2.43 1.09 14.61
N ILE A 37 -2.17 1.82 13.52
CA ILE A 37 -3.12 2.05 12.46
C ILE A 37 -2.62 1.30 11.23
N ILE A 38 -3.51 0.47 10.70
CA ILE A 38 -3.34 -0.28 9.46
C ILE A 38 -4.36 0.30 8.49
N ILE A 39 -3.93 0.68 7.30
CA ILE A 39 -4.81 1.26 6.29
C ILE A 39 -5.04 0.29 5.14
N VAL A 40 -6.21 0.37 4.54
CA VAL A 40 -6.57 -0.41 3.36
C VAL A 40 -5.56 -0.16 2.22
N GLY A 41 -5.23 -1.24 1.50
CA GLY A 41 -4.30 -1.19 0.39
C GLY A 41 -2.83 -1.35 0.76
N GLU A 42 -2.47 -1.42 2.03
CA GLU A 42 -1.09 -1.72 2.43
C GLU A 42 -0.69 -3.14 2.00
N VAL A 43 0.48 -3.25 1.37
CA VAL A 43 1.06 -4.51 0.90
C VAL A 43 2.15 -4.96 1.87
N ILE A 44 1.99 -6.17 2.39
CA ILE A 44 2.92 -6.84 3.29
C ILE A 44 3.50 -8.09 2.61
N LYS A 45 4.77 -8.35 2.90
CA LYS A 45 5.54 -9.44 2.31
C LYS A 45 5.86 -10.49 3.36
N GLY A 46 5.79 -11.75 2.94
CA GLY A 46 6.03 -12.90 3.82
C GLY A 46 5.12 -14.08 3.50
N GLY A 47 4.93 -14.95 4.49
CA GLY A 47 4.08 -16.14 4.41
C GLY A 47 4.32 -16.97 3.14
N LYS A 48 3.26 -17.63 2.65
CA LYS A 48 3.28 -18.35 1.37
C LYS A 48 3.13 -17.43 0.16
N GLN A 49 2.52 -16.27 0.34
CA GLN A 49 2.23 -15.27 -0.70
C GLN A 49 2.22 -13.89 -0.08
N ASP A 50 2.70 -12.89 -0.82
CA ASP A 50 2.52 -11.49 -0.44
C ASP A 50 1.01 -11.11 -0.39
N ARG A 51 0.65 -10.22 0.53
CA ARG A 51 -0.76 -9.88 0.82
C ARG A 51 -1.01 -8.38 0.73
N ILE A 52 -2.21 -8.01 0.32
CA ILE A 52 -2.75 -6.64 0.41
C ILE A 52 -3.92 -6.61 1.39
N ILE A 53 -3.94 -5.60 2.25
CA ILE A 53 -4.95 -5.44 3.30
C ILE A 53 -6.22 -4.83 2.71
N ASN A 54 -7.39 -5.36 3.08
CA ASN A 54 -8.66 -4.97 2.46
C ASN A 54 -9.54 -4.03 3.28
N LYS A 55 -9.14 -3.68 4.50
CA LYS A 55 -9.90 -2.81 5.39
C LYS A 55 -8.99 -2.08 6.36
N ASP A 56 -9.42 -0.90 6.79
CA ASP A 56 -8.74 -0.16 7.86
C ASP A 56 -8.91 -0.90 9.19
N VAL A 57 -7.84 -0.92 9.99
CA VAL A 57 -7.84 -1.52 11.32
C VAL A 57 -7.08 -0.62 12.28
N VAL A 58 -7.70 -0.28 13.41
CA VAL A 58 -7.04 0.35 14.55
C VAL A 58 -6.82 -0.72 15.62
N LEU A 59 -5.57 -1.02 15.91
CA LEU A 59 -5.20 -1.98 16.93
C LEU A 59 -4.81 -1.24 18.21
N PRO A 60 -5.62 -1.35 19.29
CA PRO A 60 -5.25 -0.77 20.57
C PRO A 60 -3.97 -1.44 21.12
N PRO A 61 -3.28 -0.81 22.09
CA PRO A 61 -2.16 -1.42 22.79
C PRO A 61 -2.50 -2.83 23.28
N LYS A 62 -1.57 -3.78 23.10
CA LYS A 62 -1.75 -5.17 23.53
C LYS A 62 -3.09 -5.77 23.11
N SER A 63 -3.46 -5.60 21.85
CA SER A 63 -4.80 -5.96 21.32
C SER A 63 -5.18 -7.44 21.44
N GLY A 64 -4.20 -8.31 21.72
CA GLY A 64 -4.28 -9.74 21.48
C GLY A 64 -4.42 -10.04 19.98
N LYS A 65 -4.64 -11.32 19.68
CA LYS A 65 -4.82 -11.81 18.30
C LYS A 65 -6.17 -11.38 17.73
N LYS A 66 -6.15 -10.81 16.53
CA LYS A 66 -7.31 -10.36 15.75
C LYS A 66 -7.21 -10.86 14.31
N ASP A 67 -8.36 -10.91 13.63
CA ASP A 67 -8.43 -11.28 12.22
C ASP A 67 -8.14 -10.06 11.33
N LEU A 68 -7.14 -10.19 10.47
CA LEU A 68 -6.79 -9.23 9.44
C LEU A 68 -7.21 -9.77 8.06
N SER A 69 -8.19 -9.12 7.45
CA SER A 69 -8.73 -9.51 6.16
C SER A 69 -7.80 -9.02 5.02
N VAL A 70 -7.49 -9.91 4.08
CA VAL A 70 -6.46 -9.67 3.04
C VAL A 70 -6.82 -10.35 1.72
N TYR A 71 -6.13 -9.96 0.64
CA TYR A 71 -6.03 -10.73 -0.62
C TYR A 71 -4.58 -11.07 -0.93
N CYS A 72 -4.34 -12.15 -1.67
CA CYS A 72 -3.01 -12.41 -2.23
C CYS A 72 -2.71 -11.46 -3.39
N VAL A 73 -1.49 -10.95 -3.45
CA VAL A 73 -0.95 -10.18 -4.59
C VAL A 73 0.22 -10.89 -5.27
N GLU A 74 0.32 -12.19 -5.07
CA GLU A 74 1.31 -13.09 -5.68
C GLU A 74 0.61 -14.44 -5.92
N SER A 75 0.37 -14.80 -7.18
CA SER A 75 -0.43 -15.97 -7.54
C SER A 75 0.40 -17.24 -7.71
N GLY A 76 1.63 -17.12 -8.22
CA GLY A 76 2.48 -18.25 -8.60
C GLY A 76 3.34 -18.83 -7.48
N ARG A 77 3.28 -18.28 -6.26
CA ARG A 77 3.98 -18.83 -5.09
C ARG A 77 2.97 -19.45 -4.12
N TRP A 78 3.24 -20.65 -3.61
CA TRP A 78 2.51 -21.25 -2.50
C TRP A 78 3.46 -21.99 -1.54
N THR A 79 4.62 -21.40 -1.32
CA THR A 79 5.72 -21.94 -0.53
C THR A 79 6.35 -20.82 0.29
N TYR A 80 6.94 -21.16 1.43
CA TYR A 80 7.64 -20.17 2.26
C TYR A 80 8.98 -19.79 1.64
N ASN A 81 9.31 -18.50 1.68
CA ASN A 81 10.60 -17.99 1.19
C ASN A 81 11.80 -18.40 2.05
N SER A 82 11.58 -18.80 3.31
CA SER A 82 12.63 -19.22 4.24
C SER A 82 12.08 -20.15 5.33
N PRO A 83 12.83 -21.19 5.75
CA PRO A 83 12.47 -22.03 6.89
C PRO A 83 12.44 -21.28 8.23
N ARG A 84 13.15 -20.14 8.35
CA ARG A 84 13.30 -19.40 9.62
C ARG A 84 12.18 -18.41 9.92
N SER A 85 11.32 -18.11 8.95
CA SER A 85 10.20 -17.16 9.08
C SER A 85 8.94 -17.73 8.45
N GLN A 86 8.68 -19.01 8.73
CA GLN A 86 7.47 -19.70 8.30
C GLN A 86 6.25 -18.98 8.89
N ASN A 87 5.24 -18.76 8.05
CA ASN A 87 3.97 -18.12 8.40
C ASN A 87 4.00 -16.63 8.75
N GLU A 88 5.15 -15.96 8.86
CA GLU A 88 5.19 -14.55 9.28
C GLU A 88 5.22 -13.57 8.11
N PHE A 89 4.63 -12.39 8.34
CA PHE A 89 4.72 -11.23 7.46
C PHE A 89 5.51 -10.14 8.18
N ASN A 90 6.78 -9.99 7.81
CA ASN A 90 7.74 -9.16 8.53
C ASN A 90 8.30 -8.00 7.70
N SER A 91 7.88 -7.87 6.44
CA SER A 91 8.35 -6.84 5.54
C SER A 91 7.18 -6.04 4.99
N TYR A 92 7.33 -4.72 5.01
CA TYR A 92 6.39 -3.78 4.41
C TYR A 92 6.87 -3.42 3.00
N PHE A 93 5.96 -3.39 2.02
CA PHE A 93 6.29 -2.94 0.67
C PHE A 93 5.90 -1.46 0.50
N ASN A 94 4.63 -1.19 0.24
CA ASN A 94 4.03 0.14 0.15
C ASN A 94 2.50 0.01 0.18
N VAL A 95 1.80 1.12 -0.02
CA VAL A 95 0.38 1.10 -0.38
C VAL A 95 0.27 0.80 -1.88
N GLY A 96 -0.58 -0.18 -2.24
CA GLY A 96 -0.84 -0.57 -3.62
C GLY A 96 -1.35 0.59 -4.49
N SER A 97 -1.20 0.50 -5.81
CA SER A 97 -1.69 1.52 -6.75
C SER A 97 -3.18 1.78 -6.54
N VAL A 98 -3.66 2.96 -6.94
CA VAL A 98 -5.06 3.37 -6.74
C VAL A 98 -6.02 2.38 -7.40
N SER A 99 -5.71 1.89 -8.60
CA SER A 99 -6.50 0.88 -9.30
C SER A 99 -6.53 -0.47 -8.57
N LEU A 100 -5.43 -0.89 -7.97
CA LEU A 100 -5.38 -2.10 -7.14
C LEU A 100 -6.16 -1.94 -5.84
N ARG A 101 -6.01 -0.81 -5.13
CA ARG A 101 -6.81 -0.45 -3.95
C ARG A 101 -8.31 -0.54 -4.22
N LYS A 102 -8.77 0.10 -5.30
CA LYS A 102 -10.17 0.08 -5.73
C LYS A 102 -10.67 -1.35 -6.00
N THR A 103 -9.82 -2.21 -6.56
CA THR A 103 -10.16 -3.62 -6.83
C THR A 103 -10.36 -4.37 -5.52
N VAL A 104 -9.45 -4.18 -4.55
CA VAL A 104 -9.52 -4.79 -3.22
C VAL A 104 -10.76 -4.36 -2.44
N GLU A 105 -11.10 -3.07 -2.49
CA GLU A 105 -12.24 -2.51 -1.76
C GLU A 105 -13.60 -2.92 -2.37
N LYS A 106 -13.72 -2.88 -3.70
CA LYS A 106 -15.01 -3.02 -4.40
C LYS A 106 -15.33 -4.43 -4.86
N GLU A 107 -14.35 -5.12 -5.45
CA GLU A 107 -14.61 -6.40 -6.13
C GLU A 107 -14.54 -7.58 -5.15
N GLN A 108 -13.84 -7.40 -4.04
CA GLN A 108 -13.69 -8.36 -2.94
C GLN A 108 -13.38 -9.81 -3.38
N SER A 109 -12.70 -9.98 -4.52
CA SER A 109 -12.47 -11.27 -5.17
C SER A 109 -10.99 -11.51 -5.45
N GLN A 110 -10.49 -12.66 -4.98
CA GLN A 110 -9.09 -13.06 -5.18
C GLN A 110 -8.68 -13.12 -6.65
N GLY A 111 -9.54 -13.67 -7.51
CA GLY A 111 -9.28 -13.76 -8.95
C GLY A 111 -9.17 -12.39 -9.61
N LYS A 112 -10.01 -11.44 -9.22
CA LYS A 112 -9.96 -10.05 -9.73
C LYS A 112 -8.70 -9.32 -9.28
N VAL A 113 -8.27 -9.53 -8.03
CA VAL A 113 -7.00 -8.98 -7.53
C VAL A 113 -5.83 -9.51 -8.35
N TRP A 114 -5.77 -10.83 -8.62
CA TRP A 114 -4.72 -11.40 -9.47
C TRP A 114 -4.75 -10.86 -10.89
N SER A 115 -5.92 -10.79 -11.54
CA SER A 115 -6.03 -10.20 -12.88
C SER A 115 -5.53 -8.75 -12.92
N LYS A 116 -5.82 -7.97 -11.87
CA LYS A 116 -5.34 -6.58 -11.77
C LYS A 116 -3.83 -6.51 -11.55
N VAL A 117 -3.25 -7.40 -10.73
CA VAL A 117 -1.79 -7.48 -10.54
C VAL A 117 -1.10 -7.85 -11.85
N ASP A 118 -1.62 -8.82 -12.60
CA ASP A 118 -1.08 -9.21 -13.90
C ASP A 118 -1.15 -8.05 -14.91
N GLU A 119 -2.27 -7.33 -14.98
CA GLU A 119 -2.42 -6.13 -15.82
C GLU A 119 -1.34 -5.08 -15.51
N ILE A 120 -1.12 -4.78 -14.22
CA ILE A 120 -0.11 -3.83 -13.77
C ILE A 120 1.30 -4.29 -14.12
N ASN A 121 1.63 -5.56 -13.85
CA ASN A 121 2.95 -6.11 -14.16
C ASN A 121 3.22 -6.12 -15.67
N ASN A 122 2.21 -6.42 -16.49
CA ASN A 122 2.30 -6.38 -17.95
C ASN A 122 2.56 -4.97 -18.47
N ALA A 123 1.82 -3.98 -17.97
CA ALA A 123 1.97 -2.58 -18.37
C ALA A 123 3.34 -1.98 -18.00
N ASN A 124 4.06 -2.59 -17.05
CA ASN A 124 5.37 -2.13 -16.59
C ASN A 124 6.52 -3.06 -16.99
N GLU A 125 6.28 -4.08 -17.79
CA GLU A 125 7.28 -5.07 -18.21
C GLU A 125 7.99 -5.74 -17.01
N THR A 126 7.23 -6.04 -15.96
CA THR A 126 7.72 -6.58 -14.67
C THR A 126 7.16 -7.95 -14.36
N LYS A 127 6.82 -8.73 -15.39
CA LYS A 127 6.39 -10.11 -15.20
C LYS A 127 7.48 -10.92 -14.51
N THR A 128 7.07 -11.70 -13.52
CA THR A 128 7.93 -12.63 -12.77
C THR A 128 7.26 -14.00 -12.75
N GLU A 129 8.02 -15.04 -12.41
CA GLU A 129 7.50 -16.41 -12.30
C GLU A 129 6.31 -16.52 -11.32
N THR A 130 6.28 -15.68 -10.28
CA THR A 130 5.24 -15.74 -9.24
C THR A 130 4.11 -14.74 -9.44
N SER A 131 4.17 -13.88 -10.46
CA SER A 131 3.20 -12.78 -10.68
C SER A 131 2.98 -11.93 -9.41
N THR A 132 4.05 -11.60 -8.67
CA THR A 132 3.96 -10.73 -7.48
C THR A 132 3.79 -9.25 -7.88
N TYR A 133 2.90 -8.53 -7.20
CA TYR A 133 2.78 -7.06 -7.35
C TYR A 133 4.08 -6.33 -6.97
N THR A 134 4.88 -6.92 -6.08
CA THR A 134 6.14 -6.31 -5.65
C THR A 134 7.22 -6.32 -6.74
N ALA A 135 6.98 -7.05 -7.84
CA ALA A 135 7.85 -7.12 -9.00
C ALA A 135 8.04 -5.77 -9.70
N LEU A 136 7.16 -4.79 -9.50
CA LEU A 136 7.33 -3.41 -9.99
C LEU A 136 8.72 -2.83 -9.69
N THR A 137 9.27 -3.16 -8.51
CA THR A 137 10.60 -2.71 -8.09
C THR A 137 11.77 -3.36 -8.83
N SER A 138 11.53 -4.40 -9.64
CA SER A 138 12.56 -4.97 -10.52
C SER A 138 12.84 -4.11 -11.76
N SER A 139 11.90 -3.22 -12.13
CA SER A 139 12.08 -2.33 -13.28
C SER A 139 12.89 -1.09 -12.91
N GLY A 140 14.09 -0.99 -13.47
CA GLY A 140 14.94 0.19 -13.28
C GLY A 140 14.28 1.49 -13.78
N ASN A 141 13.48 1.43 -14.86
CA ASN A 141 12.73 2.58 -15.38
C ASN A 141 11.61 3.01 -14.42
N PHE A 142 10.85 2.04 -13.91
CA PHE A 142 9.81 2.30 -12.90
C PHE A 142 10.40 2.98 -11.66
N ASN A 143 11.49 2.44 -11.12
CA ASN A 143 12.16 2.99 -9.94
C ASN A 143 12.67 4.42 -10.16
N LYS A 144 13.22 4.71 -11.35
CA LYS A 144 13.66 6.07 -11.72
C LYS A 144 12.48 7.05 -11.72
N LYS A 145 11.37 6.70 -12.38
CA LYS A 145 10.16 7.55 -12.40
C LYS A 145 9.55 7.74 -11.02
N LEU A 146 9.43 6.66 -10.24
CA LEU A 146 8.89 6.70 -8.88
C LEU A 146 9.75 7.61 -7.99
N SER A 147 11.07 7.52 -8.08
CA SER A 147 11.99 8.38 -7.32
C SER A 147 11.84 9.85 -7.72
N ALA A 148 11.69 10.15 -9.02
CA ALA A 148 11.46 11.52 -9.49
C ALA A 148 10.17 12.13 -8.92
N TYR A 149 9.06 11.37 -8.96
CA TYR A 149 7.81 11.78 -8.32
C TYR A 149 7.97 12.00 -6.80
N LYS A 150 8.62 11.05 -6.12
CA LYS A 150 8.82 11.13 -4.66
C LYS A 150 9.64 12.35 -4.28
N ASN A 151 10.74 12.63 -4.97
CA ASN A 151 11.59 13.79 -4.68
C ASN A 151 10.84 15.10 -4.93
N PHE A 152 10.20 15.24 -6.09
CA PHE A 152 9.45 16.44 -6.45
C PHE A 152 8.39 16.79 -5.41
N PHE A 153 7.54 15.83 -5.02
CA PHE A 153 6.46 16.11 -4.08
C PHE A 153 6.94 16.18 -2.63
N LYS A 154 7.92 15.37 -2.20
CA LYS A 154 8.45 15.49 -0.83
C LYS A 154 8.91 16.90 -0.53
N GLU A 155 9.69 17.52 -1.43
CA GLU A 155 10.18 18.89 -1.26
C GLU A 155 9.05 19.91 -1.09
N LYS A 156 7.90 19.73 -1.75
CA LYS A 156 6.75 20.63 -1.65
C LYS A 156 6.02 20.55 -0.31
N PHE A 157 6.08 19.41 0.37
CA PHE A 157 5.41 19.21 1.65
C PHE A 157 6.34 19.45 2.85
N VAL A 158 7.66 19.67 2.66
CA VAL A 158 8.60 19.93 3.76
C VAL A 158 8.18 21.13 4.61
N GLN A 159 7.65 22.18 3.98
CA GLN A 159 7.26 23.42 4.68
C GLN A 159 5.81 23.40 5.18
N GLU A 160 5.02 22.40 4.77
CA GLU A 160 3.58 22.32 5.04
C GLU A 160 3.34 21.51 6.32
N GLN A 161 3.23 22.20 7.46
CA GLN A 161 3.17 21.54 8.77
C GLN A 161 1.76 21.11 9.18
N ASP A 162 0.72 21.76 8.65
CA ASP A 162 -0.68 21.58 9.10
C ASP A 162 -1.52 20.74 8.11
N VAL A 163 -0.88 20.18 7.08
CA VAL A 163 -1.57 19.36 6.09
C VAL A 163 -1.95 18.01 6.70
N ILE A 164 -3.24 17.67 6.57
CA ILE A 164 -3.82 16.42 7.08
C ILE A 164 -4.12 15.40 5.99
N GLY A 165 -3.94 15.74 4.71
CA GLY A 165 -4.33 14.88 3.61
C GLY A 165 -4.00 15.47 2.24
N VAL A 166 -4.32 14.69 1.21
CA VAL A 166 -4.11 15.08 -0.20
C VAL A 166 -5.29 14.68 -1.06
N VAL A 167 -5.62 15.54 -2.02
CA VAL A 167 -6.40 15.17 -3.22
C VAL A 167 -5.40 15.06 -4.36
N VAL A 168 -5.38 13.91 -5.03
CA VAL A 168 -4.41 13.65 -6.11
C VAL A 168 -5.10 13.64 -7.46
N VAL A 169 -4.53 14.39 -8.40
CA VAL A 169 -5.07 14.58 -9.75
C VAL A 169 -4.02 14.19 -10.78
N SER A 170 -4.45 13.52 -11.85
CA SER A 170 -3.63 13.27 -13.04
C SER A 170 -4.48 13.49 -14.29
N GLY A 171 -3.98 14.30 -15.22
CA GLY A 171 -4.77 14.78 -16.34
C GLY A 171 -5.97 15.61 -15.90
N ASP A 172 -7.14 15.14 -16.30
CA ASP A 172 -8.47 15.68 -16.00
C ASP A 172 -9.22 14.87 -14.94
N LYS A 173 -8.53 13.93 -14.25
CA LYS A 173 -9.15 13.01 -13.29
C LYS A 173 -8.57 13.12 -11.90
N VAL A 174 -9.45 13.12 -10.89
CA VAL A 174 -9.07 12.83 -9.51
C VAL A 174 -8.75 11.34 -9.41
N LEU A 175 -7.52 11.00 -9.04
CA LEU A 175 -7.11 9.62 -8.79
C LEU A 175 -7.70 9.12 -7.47
N GLY A 176 -7.56 9.93 -6.41
CA GLY A 176 -8.06 9.63 -5.08
C GLY A 176 -7.85 10.78 -4.10
N CYS A 177 -8.29 10.54 -2.87
CA CYS A 177 -8.09 11.42 -1.72
C CYS A 177 -7.81 10.55 -0.50
N ASP A 178 -6.81 10.90 0.30
CA ASP A 178 -6.55 10.29 1.60
C ASP A 178 -6.35 11.41 2.64
N MET A 179 -7.02 11.30 3.77
CA MET A 179 -6.99 12.28 4.86
C MET A 179 -6.90 11.58 6.21
N PHE A 180 -6.15 12.16 7.13
CA PHE A 180 -5.90 11.64 8.47
C PHE A 180 -6.45 12.60 9.53
N ALA A 181 -6.66 12.07 10.74
CA ALA A 181 -7.16 12.86 11.86
C ALA A 181 -6.17 13.96 12.32
N THR A 182 -4.87 13.81 12.05
CA THR A 182 -3.84 14.78 12.43
C THR A 182 -2.77 14.91 11.35
N ALA A 183 -2.09 16.07 11.32
CA ALA A 183 -0.99 16.31 10.39
C ALA A 183 0.19 15.34 10.62
N ASP A 184 0.44 14.95 11.88
CA ASP A 184 1.50 13.98 12.20
C ASP A 184 1.20 12.60 11.62
N LEU A 185 -0.05 12.13 11.70
CA LEU A 185 -0.45 10.86 11.09
C LEU A 185 -0.32 10.92 9.56
N PHE A 186 -0.69 12.04 8.95
CA PHE A 186 -0.48 12.24 7.52
C PHE A 186 1.02 12.19 7.16
N LYS A 187 1.87 12.97 7.84
CA LYS A 187 3.32 12.99 7.60
C LYS A 187 3.95 11.60 7.72
N GLN A 188 3.55 10.82 8.71
CA GLN A 188 4.05 9.46 8.92
C GLN A 188 3.64 8.49 7.80
N ASN A 189 2.51 8.72 7.12
CA ASN A 189 2.02 7.88 6.02
C ASN A 189 2.29 8.44 4.62
N PHE A 190 2.68 9.71 4.52
CA PHE A 190 2.77 10.46 3.27
C PHE A 190 3.66 9.78 2.24
N GLU A 191 4.81 9.25 2.64
CA GLU A 191 5.72 8.58 1.71
C GLU A 191 5.10 7.31 1.08
N ASN A 192 4.30 6.56 1.84
CA ASN A 192 3.66 5.35 1.37
C ASN A 192 2.49 5.69 0.44
N LEU A 193 1.70 6.71 0.77
CA LEU A 193 0.64 7.24 -0.09
C LEU A 193 1.20 7.79 -1.40
N LEU A 194 2.27 8.57 -1.32
CA LEU A 194 2.95 9.11 -2.48
C LEU A 194 3.45 7.99 -3.38
N SER A 195 3.92 6.88 -2.81
CA SER A 195 4.31 5.70 -3.58
C SER A 195 3.10 5.06 -4.31
N SER A 196 1.94 4.96 -3.65
CA SER A 196 0.69 4.49 -4.27
C SER A 196 0.24 5.36 -5.45
N TYR A 197 0.13 6.66 -5.21
CA TYR A 197 -0.33 7.63 -6.20
C TYR A 197 0.64 7.80 -7.37
N ALA A 198 1.95 7.86 -7.11
CA ALA A 198 2.96 7.91 -8.15
C ALA A 198 2.97 6.63 -8.99
N THR A 199 2.78 5.47 -8.36
CA THR A 199 2.65 4.19 -9.09
C THR A 199 1.47 4.25 -10.06
N GLU A 200 0.30 4.73 -9.63
CA GLU A 200 -0.86 4.90 -10.52
C GLU A 200 -0.55 5.90 -11.65
N ALA A 201 0.07 7.03 -11.35
CA ALA A 201 0.44 8.03 -12.35
C ALA A 201 1.47 7.51 -13.37
N ILE A 202 2.36 6.60 -12.98
CA ILE A 202 3.30 5.93 -13.89
C ILE A 202 2.56 4.96 -14.83
N ILE A 203 1.57 4.23 -14.30
CA ILE A 203 0.79 3.23 -15.05
C ILE A 203 -0.16 3.89 -16.05
N SER A 204 -0.93 4.89 -15.62
CA SER A 204 -2.08 5.41 -16.37
C SER A 204 -2.20 6.93 -16.38
N GLY A 205 -1.21 7.63 -15.81
CA GLY A 205 -1.25 9.07 -15.66
C GLY A 205 -1.22 9.84 -16.97
N LYS A 206 -1.74 11.06 -16.92
CA LYS A 206 -1.75 12.03 -18.03
C LYS A 206 -1.25 13.38 -17.53
N THR A 207 -0.75 14.20 -18.44
CA THR A 207 -0.33 15.57 -18.14
C THR A 207 -1.53 16.38 -17.66
N VAL A 208 -1.40 17.03 -16.50
CA VAL A 208 -2.44 17.88 -15.94
C VAL A 208 -2.68 19.07 -16.87
N THR A 209 -3.93 19.28 -17.27
CA THR A 209 -4.36 20.39 -18.13
C THR A 209 -4.84 21.61 -17.32
N ALA A 210 -5.13 21.41 -16.03
CA ALA A 210 -5.52 22.49 -15.12
C ALA A 210 -4.29 23.32 -14.69
N SER A 211 -4.38 24.65 -14.82
CA SER A 211 -3.32 25.54 -14.37
C SER A 211 -3.40 25.79 -12.85
N PRO A 212 -2.28 26.06 -12.15
CA PRO A 212 -2.29 26.48 -10.75
C PRO A 212 -3.19 27.70 -10.50
N ALA A 213 -3.27 28.63 -11.46
CA ALA A 213 -4.15 29.79 -11.38
C ALA A 213 -5.64 29.40 -11.40
N THR A 214 -6.01 28.41 -12.22
CA THR A 214 -7.37 27.85 -12.26
C THR A 214 -7.76 27.23 -10.92
N VAL A 215 -6.85 26.47 -10.31
CA VAL A 215 -7.10 25.86 -8.99
C VAL A 215 -7.22 26.94 -7.92
N LYS A 216 -6.31 27.92 -7.89
CA LYS A 216 -6.31 28.99 -6.88
C LYS A 216 -7.58 29.84 -6.93
N LYS A 217 -8.14 30.11 -8.12
CA LYS A 217 -9.40 30.86 -8.28
C LYS A 217 -10.63 30.14 -7.71
N ILE A 218 -10.59 28.82 -7.58
CA ILE A 218 -11.71 28.02 -7.06
C ILE A 218 -11.65 27.94 -5.53
N TYR A 219 -10.46 27.98 -4.93
CA TYR A 219 -10.24 27.69 -3.51
C TYR A 219 -9.65 28.85 -2.69
N GLY A 220 -9.36 30.00 -3.30
CA GLY A 220 -8.88 31.22 -2.65
C GLY A 220 -9.72 32.43 -3.05
#